data_AF-A0A3C0IVQ4-F1
#
_entry.id   AF-A0A3C0IVQ4-F1
#
_cell.length_a   1.000
_cell.length_b   1.000
_cell.length_c   1.000
_cell.angle_alpha   90.00
_cell.angle_beta   90.00
_cell.angle_gamma   90.00
#
_symmetry.space_group_name_H-M   'P 1'
#
loop_
_entity.id
_entity.type
_entity.pdbx_description
1 polymer ?
#
loop_
_entity_poly.entity_id
_entity_poly.type
_entity_poly.pdbx_seq_one_letter_code
_entity_poly.pdbx_strand_id
1 'polypeptide(L)'
;MTADKTIVIALGGNAILQPGQEGTVLEQLKNVESTADQIAELISRGYRVVITHGNGPQVGAILIQQEAGRSRVPAMPLDVCGAQSQGLIGYMFQQSLGKVLARRSIAKPVATVVTQMVVSPLDPAFQNPTKPVGPFYTEDYARQRMQAADETWAEDAGRGWRRVVASPDPMRIV
;
A
#
# COMPACT_ATOMS: atom_id res chain seq x y z
N MET A 1 -25.56 19.46 -13.54
CA MET A 1 -25.58 18.03 -13.17
C MET A 1 -24.37 17.36 -13.80
N THR A 2 -23.47 16.80 -13.00
CA THR A 2 -22.13 16.28 -13.38
C THR A 2 -22.10 14.75 -13.50
N ALA A 3 -23.25 14.12 -13.74
CA ALA A 3 -23.48 12.67 -13.60
C ALA A 3 -22.52 11.76 -14.39
N ASP A 4 -21.77 12.29 -15.35
CA ASP A 4 -20.90 11.52 -16.24
C ASP A 4 -19.39 11.71 -16.00
N LYS A 5 -18.98 12.58 -15.08
CA LYS A 5 -17.55 12.83 -14.84
C LYS A 5 -16.95 11.82 -13.87
N THR A 6 -15.87 11.17 -14.30
CA THR A 6 -15.08 10.26 -13.48
C THR A 6 -13.90 11.01 -12.87
N ILE A 7 -13.70 10.85 -11.56
CA ILE A 7 -12.55 11.36 -10.81
C ILE A 7 -11.73 10.17 -10.35
N VAL A 8 -10.43 10.19 -10.65
CA VAL A 8 -9.45 9.24 -10.12
C VAL A 8 -8.70 9.93 -8.99
N ILE A 9 -8.75 9.36 -7.79
CA ILE A 9 -8.14 9.90 -6.57
C ILE A 9 -6.98 9.01 -6.16
N ALA A 10 -5.76 9.55 -6.12
CA ALA A 10 -4.59 8.86 -5.58
C ALA A 10 -4.36 9.25 -4.13
N LEU A 11 -4.61 8.31 -3.22
CA LEU A 11 -4.43 8.52 -1.78
C LEU A 11 -3.00 8.21 -1.35
N GLY A 12 -2.37 9.17 -0.67
CA GLY A 12 -1.06 8.98 -0.04
C GLY A 12 -1.14 8.10 1.21
N GLY A 13 0.04 7.68 1.71
CA GLY A 13 0.13 6.85 2.93
C GLY A 13 -0.59 7.45 4.15
N ASN A 14 -0.59 8.79 4.28
CA ASN A 14 -1.25 9.53 5.36
C ASN A 14 -2.77 9.36 5.40
N ALA A 15 -3.40 8.97 4.28
CA ALA A 15 -4.83 8.65 4.24
C ALA A 15 -5.16 7.37 5.02
N ILE A 16 -4.14 6.53 5.28
CA ILE A 16 -4.28 5.23 5.93
C ILE A 16 -3.52 5.24 7.26
N LEU A 17 -2.28 5.73 7.31
CA LEU A 17 -1.46 5.79 8.50
C LEU A 17 -0.76 7.15 8.61
N GLN A 18 -1.03 7.88 9.69
CA GLN A 18 -0.42 9.19 9.93
C GLN A 18 0.94 9.07 10.62
N PRO A 19 1.84 10.06 10.45
CA PRO A 19 3.09 10.11 11.18
C PRO A 19 2.88 10.01 12.70
N GLY A 20 3.65 9.15 13.37
CA GLY A 20 3.60 8.95 14.81
C GLY A 20 2.56 7.94 15.31
N GLN A 21 1.72 7.38 14.43
CA GLN A 21 0.82 6.27 14.79
C GLN A 21 1.56 4.93 14.75
N GLU A 22 1.13 3.99 15.61
CA GLU A 22 1.75 2.66 15.70
C GLU A 22 1.41 1.77 14.50
N GLY A 23 0.29 2.02 13.84
CA GLY A 23 -0.16 1.21 12.71
C GLY A 23 -1.20 0.17 13.08
N THR A 24 -1.89 0.35 14.21
CA THR A 24 -2.98 -0.54 14.61
C THR A 24 -4.13 -0.50 13.60
N VAL A 25 -4.90 -1.60 13.53
CA VAL A 25 -6.09 -1.65 12.64
C VAL A 25 -7.12 -0.56 12.99
N LEU A 26 -7.24 -0.21 14.27
CA LEU A 26 -8.18 0.82 14.73
C LEU A 26 -7.77 2.23 14.26
N GLU A 27 -6.48 2.56 14.35
CA GLU A 27 -5.96 3.82 13.82
C GLU A 27 -6.16 3.91 12.30
N GLN A 28 -5.83 2.83 11.58
CA GLN A 28 -5.95 2.81 10.12
C GLN A 28 -7.41 2.92 9.66
N LEU A 29 -8.34 2.19 10.29
CA LEU A 29 -9.77 2.29 10.01
C LEU A 29 -10.32 3.70 10.28
N LYS A 30 -9.89 4.35 11.37
CA LYS A 30 -10.29 5.72 11.70
C LYS A 30 -9.83 6.73 10.63
N ASN A 31 -8.59 6.62 10.17
CA ASN A 31 -8.05 7.47 9.10
C ASN A 31 -8.78 7.25 7.78
N VAL A 32 -9.02 5.99 7.43
CA VAL A 32 -9.74 5.60 6.22
C VAL A 32 -11.20 6.07 6.27
N GLU A 33 -11.89 6.00 7.41
CA GLU A 33 -13.26 6.52 7.57
C GLU A 33 -13.32 8.04 7.36
N SER A 34 -12.37 8.80 7.92
CA SER A 34 -12.26 10.25 7.69
C SER A 34 -12.07 10.58 6.20
N THR A 35 -11.24 9.80 5.51
CA THR A 35 -11.04 9.95 4.06
C THR A 35 -12.31 9.57 3.28
N ALA A 36 -12.98 8.49 3.68
CA ALA A 36 -14.22 8.03 3.06
C ALA A 36 -15.36 9.05 3.17
N ASP A 37 -15.45 9.81 4.26
CA ASP A 37 -16.41 10.91 4.42
C ASP A 37 -16.22 12.02 3.39
N GLN A 38 -14.97 12.33 3.01
CA GLN A 38 -14.67 13.33 1.98
C GLN A 38 -14.99 12.78 0.58
N ILE A 39 -14.71 11.49 0.34
CA ILE A 39 -15.03 10.83 -0.93
C ILE A 39 -16.54 10.74 -1.14
N ALA A 40 -17.30 10.45 -0.08
CA ALA A 40 -18.75 10.39 -0.14
C ALA A 40 -19.39 11.73 -0.52
N GLU A 41 -18.74 12.86 -0.22
CA GLU A 41 -19.18 14.19 -0.67
C GLU A 41 -19.00 14.39 -2.19
N LEU A 42 -17.96 13.82 -2.80
CA LEU A 42 -17.84 13.82 -4.25
C LEU A 42 -18.92 12.92 -4.88
N ILE A 43 -19.17 11.76 -4.26
CA ILE A 43 -20.18 10.83 -4.73
C ILE A 43 -21.60 11.43 -4.65
N SER A 44 -21.91 12.18 -3.58
CA SER A 44 -23.21 12.86 -3.41
C SER A 44 -23.46 13.93 -4.47
N ARG A 45 -22.41 14.56 -4.97
CA ARG A 45 -22.45 15.51 -6.10
C ARG A 45 -22.58 14.83 -7.47
N GLY A 46 -22.71 13.51 -7.51
CA GLY A 46 -22.95 12.74 -8.73
C GLY A 46 -21.70 12.29 -9.48
N TYR A 47 -20.48 12.50 -8.94
CA TYR A 47 -19.27 11.99 -9.57
C TYR A 47 -19.16 10.47 -9.50
N ARG A 48 -18.55 9.87 -10.52
CA ARG A 48 -18.01 8.50 -10.47
C ARG A 48 -16.60 8.58 -9.90
N VAL A 49 -16.29 7.80 -8.87
CA VAL A 49 -14.98 7.88 -8.20
C VAL A 49 -14.23 6.57 -8.33
N VAL A 50 -12.98 6.66 -8.77
CA VAL A 50 -11.99 5.58 -8.71
C VAL A 50 -10.97 5.97 -7.66
N ILE A 51 -10.68 5.07 -6.72
CA ILE A 51 -9.72 5.30 -5.64
C ILE A 51 -8.50 4.43 -5.91
N THR A 52 -7.32 5.04 -5.91
CA THR A 52 -6.04 4.36 -5.83
C THR A 52 -5.35 4.78 -4.53
N HIS A 53 -4.39 3.98 -4.07
CA HIS A 53 -3.69 4.28 -2.82
C HIS A 53 -2.24 3.80 -2.87
N GLY A 54 -1.38 4.45 -2.09
CA GLY A 54 -0.09 3.89 -1.71
C GLY A 54 -0.24 2.75 -0.69
N ASN A 55 0.80 1.96 -0.50
CA ASN A 55 0.81 0.84 0.44
C ASN A 55 2.09 0.75 1.29
N GLY A 56 2.98 1.74 1.23
CA GLY A 56 4.34 1.66 1.79
C GLY A 56 4.40 1.17 3.24
N PRO A 57 3.69 1.80 4.20
CA PRO A 57 3.66 1.33 5.57
C PRO A 57 3.07 -0.08 5.72
N GLN A 58 1.99 -0.39 4.99
CA GLN A 58 1.25 -1.65 5.11
C GLN A 58 2.05 -2.83 4.54
N VAL A 59 2.59 -2.69 3.33
CA VAL A 59 3.46 -3.72 2.73
C VAL A 59 4.75 -3.88 3.54
N GLY A 60 5.26 -2.81 4.12
CA GLY A 60 6.38 -2.86 5.08
C GLY A 60 6.05 -3.71 6.30
N ALA A 61 4.90 -3.49 6.94
CA ALA A 61 4.45 -4.28 8.08
C ALA A 61 4.24 -5.77 7.72
N ILE A 62 3.67 -6.04 6.53
CA ILE A 62 3.51 -7.41 6.03
C ILE A 62 4.87 -8.08 5.84
N LEU A 63 5.87 -7.40 5.28
CA LEU A 63 7.22 -7.96 5.13
C LEU A 63 7.87 -8.30 6.49
N ILE A 64 7.67 -7.46 7.51
CA ILE A 64 8.13 -7.77 8.88
C ILE A 64 7.47 -9.06 9.37
N GLN A 65 6.17 -9.22 9.14
CA GLN A 65 5.43 -10.42 9.54
C GLN A 65 5.92 -11.66 8.79
N GLN A 66 6.19 -11.56 7.48
CA GLN A 66 6.77 -12.64 6.69
C GLN A 66 8.14 -13.07 7.24
N GLU A 67 9.01 -12.10 7.54
CA GLU A 67 10.35 -12.39 8.08
C GLU A 67 10.29 -12.97 9.51
N ALA A 68 9.39 -12.46 10.37
CA ALA A 68 9.20 -13.00 11.71
C ALA A 68 8.60 -14.42 11.71
N GLY A 69 7.76 -14.73 10.72
CA GLY A 69 7.08 -16.02 10.57
C GLY A 69 7.87 -17.09 9.81
N ARG A 70 8.95 -16.71 9.11
CA ARG A 70 9.66 -17.56 8.12
C ARG A 70 10.15 -18.92 8.64
N SER A 71 10.44 -19.02 9.94
CA SER A 71 10.92 -20.27 10.57
C SER A 71 9.81 -21.29 10.77
N ARG A 72 8.54 -20.87 10.63
CA ARG A 72 7.34 -21.70 10.82
C ARG A 72 6.52 -21.84 9.55
N VAL A 73 6.47 -20.78 8.74
CA VAL A 73 5.70 -20.73 7.49
C VAL A 73 6.59 -20.09 6.42
N PRO A 74 6.69 -20.65 5.20
CA PRO A 74 7.48 -20.04 4.14
C PRO A 74 7.09 -18.59 3.88
N ALA A 75 8.08 -17.70 3.86
CA ALA A 75 7.87 -16.28 3.60
C ALA A 75 7.43 -16.07 2.14
N MET A 76 6.41 -15.23 1.96
CA MET A 76 5.93 -14.85 0.62
C MET A 76 6.85 -13.81 -0.03
N PRO A 77 6.99 -13.83 -1.37
CA PRO A 77 7.73 -12.81 -2.09
C PRO A 77 7.03 -11.45 -2.05
N LEU A 78 7.77 -10.39 -2.43
CA LEU A 78 7.32 -9.00 -2.29
C LEU A 78 6.06 -8.66 -3.09
N ASP A 79 5.93 -9.20 -4.30
CA ASP A 79 4.76 -9.02 -5.16
C ASP A 79 3.49 -9.61 -4.52
N VAL A 80 3.61 -10.80 -3.92
CA VAL A 80 2.52 -11.43 -3.16
C VAL A 80 2.19 -10.62 -1.89
N CYS A 81 3.20 -10.08 -1.19
CA CYS A 81 2.96 -9.14 -0.08
C CYS A 81 2.27 -7.87 -0.57
N GLY A 82 2.60 -7.41 -1.77
CA GLY A 82 1.90 -6.33 -2.48
C GLY A 82 0.42 -6.66 -2.67
N ALA A 83 0.11 -7.84 -3.20
CA ALA A 83 -1.28 -8.30 -3.35
C ALA A 83 -2.02 -8.40 -2.00
N GLN A 84 -1.38 -8.93 -0.96
CA GLN A 84 -1.93 -8.96 0.41
C GLN A 84 -2.27 -7.54 0.91
N SER A 85 -1.38 -6.57 0.66
CA SER A 85 -1.62 -5.18 1.06
C SER A 85 -2.81 -4.54 0.33
N GLN A 86 -3.07 -4.92 -0.93
CA GLN A 86 -4.27 -4.47 -1.65
C GLN A 86 -5.55 -5.02 -1.00
N GLY A 87 -5.56 -6.29 -0.62
CA GLY A 87 -6.67 -6.90 0.12
C GLY A 87 -6.90 -6.21 1.47
N LEU A 88 -5.83 -5.98 2.22
CA LEU A 88 -5.87 -5.30 3.53
C LEU A 88 -6.44 -3.88 3.43
N ILE A 89 -5.89 -3.05 2.55
CA ILE A 89 -6.28 -1.63 2.42
C ILE A 89 -7.65 -1.51 1.74
N GLY A 90 -7.88 -2.30 0.69
CA GLY A 90 -9.14 -2.32 -0.02
C GLY A 90 -10.29 -2.76 0.88
N TYR A 91 -10.09 -3.75 1.75
CA TYR A 91 -11.07 -4.13 2.77
C TYR A 91 -11.45 -2.93 3.66
N MET A 92 -10.45 -2.19 4.16
CA MET A 92 -10.71 -1.01 5.00
C MET A 92 -11.51 0.06 4.26
N PHE A 93 -11.12 0.40 3.02
CA PHE A 93 -11.86 1.39 2.22
C PHE A 93 -13.26 0.93 1.85
N GLN A 94 -13.41 -0.34 1.42
CA GLN A 94 -14.70 -0.89 1.04
C GLN A 94 -15.68 -0.88 2.23
N GLN A 95 -15.21 -1.29 3.41
CA GLN A 95 -16.01 -1.27 4.63
C GLN A 95 -16.37 0.16 5.05
N SER A 96 -15.38 1.04 5.18
CA SER A 96 -15.59 2.40 5.68
C SER A 96 -16.41 3.26 4.73
N LEU A 97 -16.13 3.20 3.42
CA LEU A 97 -16.91 3.94 2.43
C LEU A 97 -18.33 3.38 2.30
N GLY A 98 -18.51 2.06 2.32
CA GLY A 98 -19.84 1.45 2.36
C GLY A 98 -20.67 1.93 3.56
N LYS A 99 -20.07 1.93 4.77
CA LYS A 99 -20.68 2.47 5.98
C LYS A 99 -21.05 3.95 5.83
N VAL A 100 -20.14 4.79 5.35
CA VAL A 100 -20.37 6.23 5.15
C VAL A 100 -21.50 6.48 4.15
N LEU A 101 -21.50 5.80 3.01
CA LEU A 101 -22.54 5.94 1.98
C LEU A 101 -23.90 5.52 2.52
N ALA A 102 -23.98 4.41 3.26
CA ALA A 102 -25.20 3.97 3.91
C ALA A 102 -25.75 4.99 4.92
N ARG A 103 -24.89 5.60 5.76
CA ARG A 103 -25.30 6.69 6.68
C ARG A 103 -25.87 7.92 5.96
N ARG A 104 -25.46 8.14 4.72
CA ARG A 104 -25.93 9.25 3.86
C ARG A 104 -27.09 8.84 2.94
N SER A 105 -27.65 7.64 3.10
CA SER A 105 -28.70 7.09 2.24
C SER A 105 -28.31 7.03 0.75
N ILE A 106 -27.02 6.87 0.45
CA ILE A 106 -26.50 6.74 -0.91
C ILE A 106 -26.34 5.25 -1.24
N ALA A 107 -27.22 4.72 -2.09
CA ALA A 107 -27.17 3.34 -2.55
C ALA A 107 -26.18 3.19 -3.72
N LYS A 108 -24.88 3.10 -3.42
CA LYS A 108 -23.84 2.76 -4.41
C LYS A 108 -22.94 1.63 -3.91
N PRO A 109 -22.69 0.59 -4.72
CA PRO A 109 -21.76 -0.48 -4.33
C PRO A 109 -20.33 0.06 -4.31
N VAL A 110 -19.54 -0.48 -3.39
CA VAL A 110 -18.09 -0.24 -3.30
C VAL A 110 -17.40 -1.58 -3.50
N ALA A 111 -16.44 -1.63 -4.42
CA ALA A 111 -15.68 -2.84 -4.72
C ALA A 111 -14.18 -2.53 -4.75
N THR A 112 -13.40 -3.43 -4.17
CA THR A 112 -11.94 -3.48 -4.32
C THR A 112 -11.58 -4.48 -5.40
N VAL A 113 -10.67 -4.09 -6.29
CA VAL A 113 -10.16 -4.96 -7.36
C VAL A 113 -8.67 -5.18 -7.13
N VAL A 114 -8.28 -6.45 -6.95
CA VAL A 114 -6.86 -6.82 -6.98
C VAL A 114 -6.33 -6.49 -8.37
N THR A 115 -5.29 -5.66 -8.42
CA THR A 115 -4.80 -5.04 -9.65
C THR A 115 -3.36 -5.46 -9.90
N GLN A 116 -3.10 -5.97 -11.10
CA GLN A 116 -1.75 -6.27 -11.59
C GLN A 116 -1.25 -5.15 -12.49
N MET A 117 0.06 -4.90 -12.43
CA MET A 117 0.72 -3.82 -13.16
C MET A 117 1.83 -4.42 -14.03
N VAL A 118 1.70 -4.30 -15.35
CA VAL A 118 2.79 -4.65 -16.27
C VAL A 118 3.88 -3.59 -16.15
N VAL A 119 5.12 -4.06 -16.04
CA VAL A 119 6.34 -3.26 -16.01
C VAL A 119 7.34 -3.83 -17.01
N SER A 120 8.28 -3.02 -17.48
CA SER A 120 9.31 -3.50 -18.42
C SER A 120 10.31 -4.40 -17.67
N PRO A 121 10.60 -5.63 -18.13
CA PRO A 121 11.65 -6.44 -17.52
C PRO A 121 13.05 -5.86 -17.72
N LEU A 122 13.19 -4.89 -18.63
CA LEU A 122 14.43 -4.16 -18.91
C LEU A 122 14.49 -2.80 -18.21
N ASP A 123 13.57 -2.52 -17.29
CA ASP A 123 13.55 -1.25 -16.58
C ASP A 123 14.85 -1.07 -15.76
N PRO A 124 15.55 0.08 -15.88
CA PRO A 124 16.77 0.36 -15.13
C PRO A 124 16.61 0.24 -13.61
N ALA A 125 15.39 0.41 -13.06
CA ALA A 125 15.11 0.27 -11.64
C ALA A 125 15.41 -1.15 -11.10
N PHE A 126 15.45 -2.18 -11.95
CA PHE A 126 15.87 -3.52 -11.54
C PHE A 126 17.38 -3.62 -11.30
N GLN A 127 18.19 -2.80 -11.99
CA GLN A 127 19.65 -2.79 -11.82
C GLN A 127 20.07 -1.88 -10.65
N ASN A 128 19.26 -0.87 -10.33
CA ASN A 128 19.50 0.03 -9.20
C ASN A 128 18.23 0.19 -8.33
N PRO A 129 17.96 -0.77 -7.44
CA PRO A 129 16.85 -0.67 -6.47
C PRO A 129 17.04 0.51 -5.52
N THR A 130 16.10 1.45 -5.51
CA THR A 130 16.18 2.67 -4.68
C THR A 130 15.04 2.82 -3.68
N LYS A 131 13.92 2.11 -3.89
CA LYS A 131 12.71 2.32 -3.08
C LYS A 131 12.82 1.57 -1.75
N PRO A 132 12.83 2.24 -0.60
CA PRO A 132 13.00 1.56 0.67
C PRO A 132 11.67 0.93 1.14
N VAL A 133 11.75 -0.28 1.69
CA VAL A 133 10.61 -1.04 2.21
C VAL A 133 10.91 -1.61 3.59
N GLY A 134 9.87 -1.75 4.41
CA GLY A 134 10.02 -2.27 5.78
C GLY A 134 10.73 -1.31 6.75
N PRO A 135 11.09 -1.80 7.95
CA PRO A 135 11.66 -1.02 9.03
C PRO A 135 13.18 -0.85 8.84
N PHE A 136 13.80 -0.14 9.79
CA PHE A 136 15.26 -0.01 9.87
C PHE A 136 15.89 -1.21 10.58
N TYR A 137 17.08 -1.59 10.13
CA TYR A 137 17.89 -2.68 10.66
C TYR A 137 19.34 -2.22 10.86
N THR A 138 20.13 -3.06 11.52
CA THR A 138 21.57 -2.86 11.66
C THR A 138 22.31 -3.18 10.36
N GLU A 139 23.50 -2.61 10.20
CA GLU A 139 24.39 -2.92 9.09
C GLU A 139 24.73 -4.40 9.02
N ASP A 140 25.04 -5.02 10.16
CA ASP A 140 25.38 -6.45 10.24
C ASP A 140 24.24 -7.33 9.72
N TYR A 141 22.99 -7.01 10.08
CA TYR A 141 21.83 -7.73 9.60
C TYR A 141 21.70 -7.56 8.07
N ALA A 142 21.79 -6.33 7.56
CA ALA A 142 21.72 -6.07 6.13
C ALA A 142 22.82 -6.82 5.35
N ARG A 143 24.06 -6.83 5.85
CA ARG A 143 25.19 -7.56 5.24
C ARG A 143 24.95 -9.07 5.21
N GLN A 144 24.46 -9.65 6.30
CA GLN A 144 24.10 -11.07 6.33
C GLN A 144 23.01 -11.40 5.31
N ARG A 145 22.00 -10.53 5.19
CA ARG A 145 20.91 -10.70 4.23
C ARG A 145 21.38 -10.62 2.77
N MET A 146 22.22 -9.65 2.43
CA MET A 146 22.81 -9.55 1.08
C MET A 146 23.66 -10.77 0.69
N GLN A 147 24.27 -11.45 1.67
CA GLN A 147 25.07 -12.66 1.42
C GLN A 147 24.20 -13.91 1.31
N ALA A 148 23.15 -14.00 2.14
CA ALA A 148 22.33 -15.20 2.27
C ALA A 148 21.10 -15.21 1.33
N ALA A 149 20.73 -14.07 0.77
CA ALA A 149 19.56 -13.91 -0.07
C ALA A 149 19.82 -12.88 -1.17
N ASP A 150 19.07 -12.96 -2.26
CA ASP A 150 19.10 -11.98 -3.36
C ASP A 150 18.33 -10.71 -2.96
N GLU A 151 18.86 -10.01 -1.95
CA GLU A 151 18.28 -8.79 -1.39
C GLU A 151 19.24 -7.61 -1.49
N THR A 152 18.71 -6.46 -1.89
CA THR A 152 19.44 -5.19 -1.90
C THR A 152 19.06 -4.37 -0.67
N TRP A 153 20.05 -3.79 0.00
CA TRP A 153 19.85 -2.92 1.16
C TRP A 153 20.66 -1.64 1.02
N ALA A 154 20.13 -0.54 1.54
CA ALA A 154 20.78 0.76 1.53
C ALA A 154 20.76 1.38 2.93
N GLU A 155 21.81 2.15 3.22
CA GLU A 155 21.88 3.04 4.37
C GLU A 155 20.94 4.24 4.16
N ASP A 156 20.24 4.67 5.20
CA ASP A 156 19.26 5.76 5.14
C ASP A 156 19.56 6.83 6.20
N ALA A 157 20.53 7.69 5.87
CA ALA A 157 20.82 8.98 6.52
C ALA A 157 21.08 8.89 8.03
N GLY A 158 21.86 7.91 8.45
CA GLY A 158 22.25 7.65 9.83
C GLY A 158 21.16 6.96 10.67
N ARG A 159 19.99 6.68 10.10
CA ARG A 159 18.87 6.04 10.82
C ARG A 159 18.94 4.52 10.82
N GLY A 160 19.86 3.95 10.04
CA GLY A 160 20.07 2.52 9.90
C GLY A 160 19.96 2.06 8.44
N TRP A 161 19.86 0.75 8.25
CA TRP A 161 19.76 0.11 6.95
C TRP A 161 18.33 -0.32 6.65
N ARG A 162 17.90 -0.14 5.40
CA ARG A 162 16.58 -0.61 4.92
C ARG A 162 16.74 -1.44 3.67
N ARG A 163 15.85 -2.41 3.50
CA ARG A 163 15.75 -3.14 2.24
C ARG A 163 15.28 -2.17 1.17
N VAL A 164 15.94 -2.18 0.02
CA VAL A 164 15.53 -1.42 -1.16
C VAL A 164 15.08 -2.36 -2.27
N VAL A 165 14.08 -1.93 -3.02
CA VAL A 165 13.45 -2.73 -4.08
C VAL A 165 13.35 -1.91 -5.35
N ALA A 166 13.26 -2.60 -6.48
CA ALA A 166 13.01 -1.97 -7.76
C ALA A 166 11.65 -1.24 -7.73
N SER A 167 11.61 -0.06 -8.33
CA SER A 167 10.38 0.70 -8.53
C SER A 167 10.25 1.10 -10.00
N PRO A 168 10.05 0.11 -10.89
CA PRO A 168 9.99 0.34 -12.34
C PRO A 168 8.76 1.16 -12.72
N ASP A 169 8.83 1.81 -13.88
CA ASP A 169 7.73 2.63 -14.37
C ASP A 169 6.54 1.76 -14.82
N PRO A 170 5.31 2.13 -14.41
CA PRO A 170 4.11 1.37 -14.77
C PRO A 170 3.80 1.51 -16.27
N MET A 171 3.57 0.40 -16.96
CA MET A 171 3.15 0.39 -18.37
C MET A 171 1.62 0.29 -18.56
N ARG A 172 1.00 -0.80 -18.10
CA ARG A 172 -0.46 -0.98 -18.14
C ARG A 172 -1.02 -1.91 -17.06
N ILE A 173 -2.28 -1.69 -16.68
CA ILE A 173 -3.04 -2.63 -15.84
C ILE A 173 -3.45 -3.87 -16.67
N VAL A 174 -3.57 -5.02 -16.02
CA VAL A 174 -4.13 -6.27 -16.57
C VAL A 174 -5.50 -6.54 -15.97
#